data_AF-A0A3E2H8F1-F1
#
_entry.id   AF-A0A3E2H8F1-F1
#
_cell.length_a   1.000
_cell.length_b   1.000
_cell.length_c   1.000
_cell.angle_alpha   90.00
_cell.angle_beta   90.00
_cell.angle_gamma   90.00
#
_symmetry.space_group_name_H-M   'P 1'
#
loop_
_entity.id
_entity.type
_entity.pdbx_description
1 polymer ?
#
loop_
_entity_poly.entity_id
_entity_poly.type
_entity_poly.pdbx_seq_one_letter_code
_entity_poly.pdbx_strand_id
1 'polypeptide(L)'
;MEGARMWDRTKVPNGDLAAAVWKDLESLPKHSMKVEDPNPTVHPERNPLQGYHTLEEAEAITAHLKRSLELVAVEIFARAKTAAMATNPNFVDEPLRVRWIEAYFPFTSPSWEMEVFWQGDWLEVLGCGVVKQDILNNAGVPEQSGWAFGLGLERIAMLLFEIPDIRLFWSTDERFLSQFKGLSDNLTGLKRFVPFSKYPACYKDVAFWLRSSSSAAGGGISANSQDFHENDVMEIVRDIAGDMVEDVTVVDEFTHPKTGKKSLCYRINYRSLERTLTNEEANGYHEKVRNALVDKLGVELR
;
A
#
# COMPACT_ATOMS: atom_id res chain seq x y z
N MET A 1 -0.87 0.59 -10.28
CA MET A 1 -0.73 0.04 -11.66
C MET A 1 -1.04 -1.44 -11.59
N GLU A 2 -1.82 -1.95 -12.53
CA GLU A 2 -2.24 -3.34 -12.57
C GLU A 2 -1.81 -3.97 -13.88
N GLY A 3 -1.55 -5.27 -13.86
CA GLY A 3 -1.20 -6.01 -15.05
C GLY A 3 -1.52 -7.49 -14.91
N ALA A 4 -1.69 -8.14 -16.06
CA ALA A 4 -1.96 -9.56 -16.12
C ALA A 4 -1.38 -10.17 -17.40
N ARG A 5 -1.11 -11.47 -17.35
CA ARG A 5 -0.72 -12.28 -18.50
C ARG A 5 -1.54 -13.55 -18.49
N MET A 6 -2.20 -13.83 -19.61
CA MET A 6 -3.06 -15.00 -19.79
C MET A 6 -2.55 -15.85 -20.94
N TRP A 7 -2.68 -17.16 -20.79
CA TRP A 7 -2.50 -18.15 -21.84
C TRP A 7 -3.83 -18.88 -22.07
N ASP A 8 -4.09 -19.21 -23.32
CA ASP A 8 -5.33 -19.84 -23.76
C ASP A 8 -5.05 -21.28 -24.17
N ARG A 9 -5.64 -22.24 -23.46
CA ARG A 9 -5.46 -23.68 -23.67
C ARG A 9 -5.78 -24.10 -25.10
N THR A 10 -6.71 -23.41 -25.77
CA THR A 10 -7.10 -23.73 -27.16
C THR A 10 -6.09 -23.26 -28.21
N LYS A 11 -5.16 -22.37 -27.82
CA LYS A 11 -4.19 -21.73 -28.73
C LYS A 11 -2.77 -22.25 -28.55
N VAL A 12 -2.52 -23.03 -27.50
CA VAL A 12 -1.20 -23.61 -27.23
C VAL A 12 -1.08 -25.00 -27.87
N PRO A 13 0.11 -25.39 -28.37
CA PRO A 13 0.31 -26.71 -28.98
C PRO A 13 -0.13 -27.84 -28.05
N ASN A 14 -0.96 -28.75 -28.56
CA ASN A 14 -1.50 -29.91 -27.84
C ASN A 14 -2.32 -29.58 -26.58
N GLY A 15 -2.70 -28.31 -26.35
CA GLY A 15 -3.36 -27.90 -25.11
C GLY A 15 -2.44 -27.87 -23.88
N ASP A 16 -1.12 -28.04 -24.07
CA ASP A 16 -0.14 -28.05 -22.99
C ASP A 16 0.23 -26.61 -22.58
N LEU A 17 -0.54 -26.10 -21.62
CA LEU A 17 -0.40 -24.73 -21.13
C LEU A 17 0.92 -24.56 -20.36
N ALA A 18 1.30 -25.53 -19.53
CA ALA A 18 2.56 -25.48 -18.78
C ALA A 18 3.78 -25.36 -19.71
N ALA A 19 3.86 -26.18 -20.75
CA ALA A 19 4.96 -26.10 -21.72
C ALA A 19 5.00 -24.76 -22.46
N ALA A 20 3.84 -24.20 -22.81
CA ALA A 20 3.76 -22.89 -23.44
C ALA A 20 4.24 -21.76 -22.52
N VAL A 21 3.88 -21.81 -21.23
CA VAL A 21 4.31 -20.82 -20.23
C VAL A 21 5.81 -20.91 -19.98
N TRP A 22 6.37 -22.12 -19.86
CA TRP A 22 7.82 -22.30 -19.71
C TRP A 22 8.60 -21.73 -20.89
N LYS A 23 8.10 -21.97 -22.12
CA LYS A 23 8.68 -21.38 -23.34
C LYS A 23 8.61 -19.85 -23.34
N ASP A 24 7.50 -19.27 -22.85
CA ASP A 24 7.35 -17.82 -22.72
C ASP A 24 8.36 -17.26 -21.69
N LEU A 25 8.52 -17.94 -20.55
CA LEU A 25 9.52 -17.59 -19.53
C LEU A 25 10.95 -17.60 -20.08
N GLU A 26 11.31 -18.57 -20.92
CA GLU A 26 12.65 -18.65 -21.54
C GLU A 26 12.96 -17.44 -22.42
N SER A 27 11.94 -16.77 -22.96
CA SER A 27 12.11 -15.55 -23.75
C SER A 27 12.37 -14.31 -22.90
N LEU A 28 12.08 -14.37 -21.59
CA LEU A 28 12.31 -13.26 -20.68
C LEU A 28 13.80 -13.12 -20.34
N PRO A 29 14.31 -11.89 -20.17
CA PRO A 29 15.66 -11.66 -19.68
C PRO A 29 15.92 -12.38 -18.35
N LYS A 30 17.19 -12.73 -18.13
CA LYS A 30 17.68 -13.24 -16.83
C LYS A 30 18.33 -12.11 -16.06
N HIS A 31 18.19 -12.14 -14.73
CA HIS A 31 18.90 -11.23 -13.83
C HIS A 31 19.71 -12.02 -12.80
N SER A 32 20.67 -11.34 -12.18
CA SER A 32 21.50 -11.87 -11.08
C SER A 32 21.10 -11.33 -9.70
N MET A 33 19.97 -10.60 -9.61
CA MET A 33 19.42 -10.10 -8.34
C MET A 33 19.24 -11.25 -7.34
N LYS A 34 19.62 -11.01 -6.08
CA LYS A 34 19.42 -11.97 -4.99
C LYS A 34 17.95 -11.92 -4.55
N VAL A 35 17.25 -13.01 -4.78
CA VAL A 35 15.85 -13.19 -4.39
C VAL A 35 15.74 -14.24 -3.29
N GLU A 36 15.06 -13.89 -2.20
CA GLU A 36 14.73 -14.80 -1.10
C GLU A 36 13.31 -15.36 -1.34
N ASP A 37 13.22 -16.65 -1.68
CA ASP A 37 11.95 -17.35 -1.94
C ASP A 37 12.00 -18.76 -1.32
N PRO A 38 11.87 -18.86 0.02
CA PRO A 38 12.14 -20.11 0.73
C PRO A 38 10.98 -21.12 0.64
N ASN A 39 9.79 -20.66 0.23
CA ASN A 39 8.58 -21.46 0.25
C ASN A 39 8.35 -22.16 -1.11
N PRO A 40 7.74 -23.36 -1.11
CA PRO A 40 7.29 -23.99 -2.35
C PRO A 40 6.18 -23.15 -3.00
N THR A 41 5.93 -23.40 -4.29
CA THR A 41 4.87 -22.72 -5.05
C THR A 41 3.49 -22.89 -4.41
N VAL A 42 3.21 -24.06 -3.84
CA VAL A 42 1.92 -24.37 -3.23
C VAL A 42 2.09 -24.95 -1.83
N HIS A 43 1.11 -24.64 -0.97
CA HIS A 43 0.99 -25.19 0.37
C HIS A 43 -0.50 -25.38 0.71
N PRO A 44 -0.94 -26.54 1.24
CA PRO A 44 -2.37 -26.84 1.42
C PRO A 44 -3.17 -25.79 2.21
N GLU A 45 -2.57 -25.24 3.28
CA GLU A 45 -3.24 -24.23 4.13
C GLU A 45 -2.86 -22.79 3.77
N ARG A 46 -1.55 -22.51 3.68
CA ARG A 46 -1.01 -21.15 3.55
C ARG A 46 -1.06 -20.60 2.12
N ASN A 47 -0.98 -21.46 1.09
CA ASN A 47 -0.89 -21.03 -0.30
C ASN A 47 -1.46 -22.08 -1.28
N PRO A 48 -2.79 -22.34 -1.24
CA PRO A 48 -3.36 -23.54 -1.84
C PRO A 48 -3.35 -23.54 -3.37
N LEU A 49 -3.20 -24.74 -3.94
CA LEU A 49 -3.47 -25.02 -5.35
C LEU A 49 -4.97 -24.93 -5.63
N GLN A 50 -5.34 -24.41 -6.80
CA GLN A 50 -6.74 -24.38 -7.25
C GLN A 50 -7.15 -25.73 -7.86
N GLY A 51 -8.40 -26.13 -7.70
CA GLY A 51 -8.90 -27.40 -8.27
C GLY A 51 -8.94 -27.46 -9.81
N TYR A 52 -8.81 -26.33 -10.49
CA TYR A 52 -8.86 -26.23 -11.96
C TYR A 52 -7.49 -26.28 -12.65
N HIS A 53 -6.40 -26.22 -11.87
CA HIS A 53 -5.04 -26.15 -12.40
C HIS A 53 -4.27 -27.38 -11.97
N THR A 54 -3.45 -27.92 -12.86
CA THR A 54 -2.46 -28.93 -12.43
C THR A 54 -1.34 -28.24 -11.66
N LEU A 55 -0.55 -29.02 -10.91
CA LEU A 55 0.60 -28.48 -10.19
C LEU A 55 1.62 -27.87 -11.17
N GLU A 56 1.85 -28.53 -12.30
CA GLU A 56 2.79 -28.12 -13.33
C GLU A 56 2.41 -26.76 -13.95
N GLU A 57 1.11 -26.52 -14.13
CA GLU A 57 0.60 -25.23 -14.63
C GLU A 57 0.79 -24.12 -13.60
N ALA A 58 0.45 -24.39 -12.34
CA ALA A 58 0.64 -23.44 -11.26
C ALA A 58 2.13 -23.07 -11.11
N GLU A 59 3.03 -24.05 -11.19
CA GLU A 59 4.49 -23.83 -11.15
C GLU A 59 4.98 -23.00 -12.34
N ALA A 60 4.56 -23.34 -13.57
CA ALA A 60 4.95 -22.60 -14.76
C ALA A 60 4.49 -21.14 -14.72
N ILE A 61 3.19 -20.92 -14.41
CA ILE A 61 2.59 -19.58 -14.30
C ILE A 61 3.28 -18.78 -13.21
N THR A 62 3.57 -19.40 -12.06
CA THR A 62 4.27 -18.75 -10.95
C THR A 62 5.69 -18.35 -11.33
N ALA A 63 6.45 -19.23 -11.99
CA ALA A 63 7.80 -18.91 -12.42
C ALA A 63 7.82 -17.74 -13.42
N HIS A 64 6.87 -17.72 -14.36
CA HIS A 64 6.70 -16.59 -15.27
C HIS A 64 6.33 -15.30 -14.55
N LEU A 65 5.37 -15.36 -13.61
CA LEU A 65 4.95 -14.22 -12.80
C LEU A 65 6.13 -13.62 -12.03
N LYS A 66 6.82 -14.44 -11.25
CA LYS A 66 7.93 -14.00 -10.40
C LYS A 66 9.05 -13.40 -11.24
N ARG A 67 9.47 -14.05 -12.34
CA ARG A 67 10.50 -13.48 -13.23
C ARG A 67 10.06 -12.14 -13.84
N SER A 68 8.81 -12.01 -14.25
CA SER A 68 8.31 -10.77 -14.85
C SER A 68 8.39 -9.61 -13.86
N LEU A 69 7.98 -9.84 -12.62
CA LEU A 69 7.98 -8.82 -11.57
C LEU A 69 9.38 -8.53 -11.00
N GLU A 70 10.24 -9.55 -10.94
CA GLU A 70 11.66 -9.37 -10.61
C GLU A 70 12.35 -8.45 -11.63
N LEU A 71 12.04 -8.59 -12.92
CA LEU A 71 12.57 -7.70 -13.97
C LEU A 71 12.06 -6.26 -13.81
N VAL A 72 10.80 -6.07 -13.40
CA VAL A 72 10.28 -4.73 -13.07
C VAL A 72 11.05 -4.12 -11.90
N ALA A 73 11.29 -4.89 -10.83
CA ALA A 73 12.10 -4.42 -9.70
C ALA A 73 13.53 -4.06 -10.12
N VAL A 74 14.19 -4.93 -10.88
CA VAL A 74 15.55 -4.66 -11.40
C VAL A 74 15.58 -3.35 -12.17
N GLU A 75 14.64 -3.12 -13.09
CA GLU A 75 14.62 -1.91 -13.91
C GLU A 75 14.39 -0.63 -13.07
N ILE A 76 13.39 -0.66 -12.18
CA ILE A 76 13.04 0.49 -11.34
C ILE A 76 14.20 0.86 -10.42
N PHE A 77 14.74 -0.12 -9.69
CA PHE A 77 15.75 0.13 -8.68
C PHE A 77 17.15 0.33 -9.28
N ALA A 78 17.46 -0.22 -10.46
CA ALA A 78 18.67 0.15 -11.19
C ALA A 78 18.67 1.64 -11.55
N ARG A 79 17.53 2.17 -12.04
CA ARG A 79 17.37 3.60 -12.32
C ARG A 79 17.43 4.46 -11.05
N ALA A 80 16.79 4.01 -9.98
CA ALA A 80 16.86 4.68 -8.67
C ALA A 80 18.30 4.83 -8.19
N LYS A 81 19.07 3.74 -8.29
CA LYS A 81 20.48 3.70 -7.94
C LYS A 81 21.31 4.65 -8.81
N THR A 82 21.12 4.64 -10.14
CA THR A 82 21.85 5.57 -11.03
C THR A 82 21.58 7.03 -10.66
N ALA A 83 20.32 7.40 -10.40
CA ALA A 83 19.97 8.75 -9.97
C ALA A 83 20.52 9.11 -8.58
N ALA A 84 20.53 8.16 -7.65
CA ALA A 84 21.11 8.32 -6.33
C ALA A 84 22.63 8.59 -6.40
N MET A 85 23.36 7.79 -7.17
CA MET A 85 24.81 7.97 -7.38
C MET A 85 25.14 9.32 -8.03
N ALA A 86 24.29 9.80 -8.93
CA ALA A 86 24.51 11.10 -9.60
C ALA A 86 24.30 12.31 -8.66
N THR A 87 23.53 12.15 -7.58
CA THR A 87 23.12 13.26 -6.70
C THR A 87 23.78 13.24 -5.33
N ASN A 88 24.21 12.07 -4.85
CA ASN A 88 24.84 11.89 -3.54
C ASN A 88 26.23 11.24 -3.67
N PRO A 89 27.33 12.02 -3.50
CA PRO A 89 28.70 11.50 -3.55
C PRO A 89 29.02 10.41 -2.52
N ASN A 90 28.24 10.34 -1.44
CA ASN A 90 28.39 9.36 -0.36
C ASN A 90 27.38 8.22 -0.47
N PHE A 91 26.72 8.05 -1.63
CA PHE A 91 25.77 6.95 -1.82
C PHE A 91 26.48 5.61 -1.62
N VAL A 92 25.97 4.83 -0.67
CA VAL A 92 26.43 3.45 -0.45
C VAL A 92 25.65 2.55 -1.38
N ASP A 93 26.38 1.90 -2.28
CA ASP A 93 25.81 0.92 -3.19
C ASP A 93 25.53 -0.39 -2.45
N GLU A 94 24.30 -0.55 -1.99
CA GLU A 94 23.82 -1.81 -1.45
C GLU A 94 23.18 -2.66 -2.56
N PRO A 95 23.49 -3.97 -2.61
CA PRO A 95 22.86 -4.86 -3.58
C PRO A 95 21.36 -4.91 -3.36
N LEU A 96 20.58 -4.80 -4.44
CA LEU A 96 19.12 -4.95 -4.41
C LEU A 96 18.76 -6.34 -3.87
N ARG A 97 17.98 -6.36 -2.79
CA ARG A 97 17.46 -7.57 -2.16
C ARG A 97 15.95 -7.57 -2.27
N VAL A 98 15.43 -8.69 -2.76
CA VAL A 98 13.99 -8.92 -2.91
C VAL A 98 13.63 -10.19 -2.17
N ARG A 99 12.44 -10.22 -1.58
CA ARG A 99 11.86 -11.46 -1.04
C ARG A 99 10.42 -11.63 -1.47
N TRP A 100 10.04 -12.89 -1.66
CA TRP A 100 8.67 -13.31 -1.91
C TRP A 100 8.05 -13.79 -0.60
N ILE A 101 6.92 -13.20 -0.24
CA ILE A 101 6.13 -13.56 0.94
C ILE A 101 4.82 -14.18 0.45
N GLU A 102 4.45 -15.34 0.98
CA GLU A 102 3.13 -15.92 0.68
C GLU A 102 2.04 -15.02 1.25
N ALA A 103 1.02 -14.74 0.45
CA ALA A 103 -0.08 -13.88 0.81
C ALA A 103 -1.42 -14.56 0.48
N TYR A 104 -2.52 -13.97 0.95
CA TYR A 104 -3.86 -14.39 0.59
C TYR A 104 -4.60 -13.24 -0.10
N PHE A 105 -5.08 -13.50 -1.30
CA PHE A 105 -6.02 -12.62 -2.00
C PHE A 105 -7.24 -13.43 -2.44
N PRO A 106 -8.47 -12.90 -2.32
CA PRO A 106 -9.67 -13.62 -2.75
C PRO A 106 -9.71 -13.97 -4.24
N PHE A 107 -8.95 -13.24 -5.06
CA PHE A 107 -8.95 -13.31 -6.53
C PHE A 107 -7.73 -14.02 -7.14
N THR A 108 -6.76 -14.46 -6.34
CA THR A 108 -5.60 -15.25 -6.80
C THR A 108 -5.26 -16.39 -5.84
N SER A 109 -4.68 -17.48 -6.35
CA SER A 109 -4.21 -18.64 -5.57
C SER A 109 -3.39 -19.57 -6.46
N PRO A 110 -2.15 -19.94 -6.12
CA PRO A 110 -1.32 -19.37 -5.07
C PRO A 110 -1.02 -17.86 -5.28
N SER A 111 -0.63 -17.19 -4.20
CA SER A 111 -0.52 -15.73 -4.09
C SER A 111 0.73 -15.30 -3.32
N TRP A 112 1.29 -14.15 -3.70
CA TRP A 112 2.49 -13.58 -3.07
C TRP A 112 2.48 -12.07 -3.03
N GLU A 113 3.20 -11.53 -2.06
CA GLU A 113 3.69 -10.16 -2.04
C GLU A 113 5.19 -10.16 -2.36
N MET A 114 5.64 -9.11 -3.05
CA MET A 114 7.06 -8.84 -3.24
C MET A 114 7.46 -7.71 -2.32
N GLU A 115 8.50 -7.94 -1.54
CA GLU A 115 9.13 -6.90 -0.73
C GLU A 115 10.54 -6.60 -1.21
N VAL A 116 10.93 -5.34 -1.11
CA VAL A 116 12.27 -4.85 -1.45
C VAL A 116 12.91 -4.30 -0.20
N PHE A 117 14.17 -4.68 0.06
CA PHE A 117 14.94 -4.10 1.16
C PHE A 117 15.47 -2.73 0.72
N TRP A 118 15.07 -1.67 1.41
CA TRP A 118 15.45 -0.30 1.10
C TRP A 118 15.57 0.52 2.38
N GLN A 119 16.65 1.30 2.51
CA GLN A 119 16.91 2.18 3.66
C GLN A 119 16.80 1.49 5.04
N GLY A 120 17.23 0.23 5.12
CA GLY A 120 17.27 -0.51 6.38
C GLY A 120 15.98 -1.24 6.75
N ASP A 121 14.94 -1.18 5.92
CA ASP A 121 13.66 -1.87 6.16
C ASP A 121 13.18 -2.65 4.93
N TRP A 122 12.30 -3.62 5.15
CA TRP A 122 11.60 -4.33 4.09
C TRP A 122 10.28 -3.62 3.77
N LEU A 123 10.09 -3.31 2.49
CA LEU A 123 8.91 -2.62 2.01
C LEU A 123 8.20 -3.47 0.97
N GLU A 124 6.96 -3.84 1.27
CA GLU A 124 6.03 -4.42 0.29
C GLU A 124 5.79 -3.44 -0.86
N VAL A 125 5.96 -3.88 -2.11
CA VAL A 125 5.79 -3.02 -3.29
C VAL A 125 4.65 -3.47 -4.20
N LEU A 126 4.25 -4.74 -4.13
CA LEU A 126 3.14 -5.30 -4.91
C LEU A 126 2.56 -6.56 -4.26
N GLY A 127 1.32 -6.86 -4.65
CA GLY A 127 0.66 -8.15 -4.45
C GLY A 127 0.36 -8.80 -5.81
N CYS A 128 0.41 -10.13 -5.87
CA CYS A 128 0.24 -10.89 -7.11
C CYS A 128 -0.19 -12.35 -6.87
N GLY A 129 -0.54 -13.04 -7.95
CA GLY A 129 -0.74 -14.48 -7.91
C GLY A 129 -1.34 -15.06 -9.18
N VAL A 130 -1.58 -16.37 -9.16
CA VAL A 130 -2.29 -17.09 -10.23
C VAL A 130 -3.78 -16.75 -10.12
N VAL A 131 -4.40 -16.26 -11.19
CA VAL A 131 -5.79 -15.78 -11.17
C VAL A 131 -6.76 -16.91 -10.83
N LYS A 132 -7.75 -16.65 -9.97
CA LYS A 132 -8.79 -17.62 -9.64
C LYS A 132 -9.58 -18.01 -10.89
N GLN A 133 -9.68 -19.31 -11.18
CA GLN A 133 -10.35 -19.79 -12.40
C GLN A 133 -11.83 -19.38 -12.45
N ASP A 134 -12.52 -19.32 -11.31
CA ASP A 134 -13.92 -18.88 -11.25
C ASP A 134 -14.13 -17.47 -11.81
N ILE A 135 -13.13 -16.57 -11.66
CA ILE A 135 -13.17 -15.22 -12.25
C ILE A 135 -13.14 -15.31 -13.78
N LEU A 136 -12.27 -16.15 -14.35
CA LEU A 136 -12.14 -16.33 -15.79
C LEU A 136 -13.36 -17.04 -16.40
N ASN A 137 -13.91 -18.03 -15.68
CA ASN A 137 -15.15 -18.71 -16.04
C ASN A 137 -16.31 -17.70 -16.14
N ASN A 138 -16.46 -16.85 -15.11
CA ASN A 138 -17.51 -15.82 -15.08
C ASN A 138 -17.29 -14.72 -16.13
N ALA A 139 -16.04 -14.46 -16.52
CA ALA A 139 -15.69 -13.53 -17.60
C ALA A 139 -15.88 -14.11 -19.01
N GLY A 140 -16.30 -15.36 -19.16
CA GLY A 140 -16.52 -16.01 -20.45
C GLY A 140 -15.24 -16.46 -21.16
N VAL A 141 -14.13 -16.62 -20.42
CA VAL A 141 -12.84 -17.11 -20.94
C VAL A 141 -12.34 -18.32 -20.14
N PRO A 142 -13.13 -19.40 -20.02
CA PRO A 142 -12.81 -20.56 -19.17
C PRO A 142 -11.56 -21.32 -19.62
N GLU A 143 -11.20 -21.21 -20.90
CA GLU A 143 -10.00 -21.83 -21.47
C GLU A 143 -8.71 -21.09 -21.13
N GLN A 144 -8.80 -19.92 -20.48
CA GLN A 144 -7.64 -19.14 -20.09
C GLN A 144 -7.17 -19.48 -18.68
N SER A 145 -5.86 -19.39 -18.47
CA SER A 145 -5.21 -19.38 -17.16
C SER A 145 -4.02 -18.44 -17.20
N GLY A 146 -3.66 -17.87 -16.06
CA GLY A 146 -2.60 -16.87 -16.02
C GLY A 146 -2.42 -16.22 -14.66
N TRP A 147 -1.65 -15.15 -14.64
CA TRP A 147 -1.33 -14.40 -13.43
C TRP A 147 -1.76 -12.94 -13.54
N ALA A 148 -1.93 -12.31 -12.38
CA ALA A 148 -2.17 -10.88 -12.24
C ALA A 148 -1.33 -10.30 -11.09
N PHE A 149 -1.07 -8.99 -11.15
CA PHE A 149 -0.43 -8.24 -10.07
C PHE A 149 -1.03 -6.84 -9.93
N GLY A 150 -0.89 -6.28 -8.74
CA GLY A 150 -1.17 -4.89 -8.42
C GLY A 150 0.06 -4.24 -7.76
N LEU A 151 0.51 -3.12 -8.32
CA LEU A 151 1.70 -2.37 -7.93
C LEU A 151 1.30 -0.99 -7.37
N GLY A 152 1.77 -0.67 -6.15
CA GLY A 152 1.58 0.65 -5.54
C GLY A 152 2.51 1.70 -6.16
N LEU A 153 1.96 2.56 -7.02
CA LEU A 153 2.77 3.56 -7.75
C LEU A 153 3.33 4.61 -6.81
N GLU A 154 2.54 5.09 -5.86
CA GLU A 154 2.91 6.10 -4.88
C GLU A 154 4.07 5.61 -4.03
N ARG A 155 4.01 4.37 -3.55
CA ARG A 155 5.07 3.78 -2.73
C ARG A 155 6.39 3.69 -3.51
N ILE A 156 6.34 3.23 -4.76
CA ILE A 156 7.54 3.16 -5.61
C ILE A 156 8.06 4.56 -5.93
N ALA A 157 7.19 5.51 -6.26
CA ALA A 157 7.59 6.88 -6.54
C ALA A 157 8.22 7.54 -5.31
N MET A 158 7.67 7.33 -4.11
CA MET A 158 8.25 7.82 -2.86
C MET A 158 9.66 7.27 -2.63
N LEU A 159 9.90 5.99 -2.93
CA LEU A 159 11.22 5.39 -2.80
C LEU A 159 12.20 5.88 -3.87
N LEU A 160 11.74 5.91 -5.13
CA LEU A 160 12.54 6.28 -6.30
C LEU A 160 12.98 7.75 -6.24
N PHE A 161 12.07 8.62 -5.81
CA PHE A 161 12.28 10.06 -5.78
C PHE A 161 12.58 10.60 -4.38
N GLU A 162 12.57 9.79 -3.32
CA GLU A 162 12.66 10.24 -1.92
C GLU A 162 11.61 11.30 -1.55
N ILE A 163 10.38 11.10 -2.05
CA ILE A 163 9.25 11.97 -1.70
C ILE A 163 8.81 11.63 -0.27
N PRO A 164 8.90 12.58 0.68
CA PRO A 164 8.74 12.29 2.10
C PRO A 164 7.28 12.16 2.55
N ASP A 165 6.33 12.56 1.70
CA ASP A 165 4.92 12.64 2.06
C ASP A 165 4.04 12.36 0.83
N ILE A 166 3.11 11.42 0.96
CA ILE A 166 2.21 11.00 -0.12
C ILE A 166 1.27 12.13 -0.58
N ARG A 167 0.96 13.10 0.30
CA ARG A 167 0.11 14.25 -0.04
C ARG A 167 0.72 15.13 -1.13
N LEU A 168 2.05 15.08 -1.32
CA LEU A 168 2.71 15.82 -2.41
C LEU A 168 2.24 15.38 -3.80
N PHE A 169 1.79 14.14 -4.00
CA PHE A 169 1.23 13.70 -5.28
C PHE A 169 -0.07 14.41 -5.66
N TRP A 170 -0.74 15.03 -4.70
CA TRP A 170 -1.97 15.80 -4.88
C TRP A 170 -1.74 17.32 -4.84
N SER A 171 -0.49 17.75 -4.65
CA SER A 171 -0.14 19.17 -4.59
C SER A 171 -0.20 19.83 -5.96
N THR A 172 -0.68 21.07 -6.00
CA THR A 172 -0.64 21.92 -7.20
C THR A 172 0.56 22.89 -7.20
N ASP A 173 1.49 22.71 -6.27
CA ASP A 173 2.64 23.59 -6.10
C ASP A 173 3.67 23.38 -7.22
N GLU A 174 3.95 24.45 -7.98
CA GLU A 174 4.96 24.44 -9.03
C GLU A 174 6.36 24.07 -8.53
N ARG A 175 6.70 24.31 -7.25
CA ARG A 175 7.98 23.88 -6.65
C ARG A 175 8.11 22.36 -6.61
N PHE A 176 7.00 21.63 -6.54
CA PHE A 176 6.96 20.17 -6.65
C PHE A 176 6.85 19.75 -8.12
N LEU A 177 5.83 20.24 -8.84
CA LEU A 177 5.51 19.80 -10.21
C LEU A 177 6.65 20.04 -11.21
N SER A 178 7.31 21.20 -11.12
CA SER A 178 8.41 21.55 -12.04
C SER A 178 9.62 20.61 -11.95
N GLN A 179 9.81 19.89 -10.83
CA GLN A 179 10.92 18.94 -10.66
C GLN A 179 10.78 17.68 -11.52
N PHE A 180 9.55 17.33 -11.92
CA PHE A 180 9.26 16.11 -12.70
C PHE A 180 8.89 16.38 -14.16
N LYS A 181 8.82 17.66 -14.55
CA LYS A 181 8.42 18.07 -15.91
C LYS A 181 9.39 17.53 -16.97
N GLY A 182 8.85 16.80 -17.94
CA GLY A 182 9.63 16.22 -19.05
C GLY A 182 10.39 14.93 -18.70
N LEU A 183 10.23 14.40 -17.49
CA LEU A 183 10.94 13.18 -17.07
C LEU A 183 10.50 11.94 -17.87
N SER A 184 9.24 11.88 -18.31
CA SER A 184 8.72 10.81 -19.18
C SER A 184 9.47 10.70 -20.50
N ASP A 185 9.97 11.82 -21.02
CA ASP A 185 10.64 11.89 -22.31
C ASP A 185 12.14 11.58 -22.19
N ASN A 186 12.72 11.75 -21.00
CA ASN A 186 14.12 11.47 -20.73
C ASN A 186 14.32 10.83 -19.35
N LEU A 187 14.18 9.52 -19.30
CA LEU A 187 14.33 8.73 -18.07
C LEU A 187 15.77 8.69 -17.53
N THR A 188 16.77 9.11 -18.33
CA THR A 188 18.15 9.29 -17.84
C THR A 188 18.32 10.55 -17.00
N GLY A 189 17.37 11.49 -17.12
CA GLY A 189 17.30 12.71 -16.31
C GLY A 189 16.65 12.54 -14.95
N LEU A 190 16.45 11.29 -14.49
CA LEU A 190 15.83 11.01 -13.19
C LEU A 190 16.64 11.63 -12.06
N LYS A 191 15.96 12.42 -11.23
CA LYS A 191 16.55 13.11 -10.07
C LYS A 191 15.68 12.86 -8.85
N ARG A 192 16.33 12.83 -7.69
CA ARG A 192 15.63 12.82 -6.40
C ARG A 192 14.88 14.14 -6.21
N PHE A 193 13.73 14.05 -5.57
CA PHE A 193 12.98 15.20 -5.10
C PHE A 193 13.86 16.03 -4.17
N VAL A 194 13.91 17.34 -4.41
CA VAL A 194 14.56 18.30 -3.53
C VAL A 194 13.47 18.90 -2.63
N PRO A 195 13.47 18.59 -1.33
CA PRO A 195 12.48 19.14 -0.40
C PRO A 195 12.62 20.66 -0.32
N PHE A 196 11.48 21.35 -0.35
CA PHE A 196 11.41 22.75 0.04
C PHE A 196 11.15 22.88 1.55
N SER A 197 11.36 24.08 2.10
CA SER A 197 11.28 24.34 3.55
C SER A 197 9.96 23.84 4.15
N LYS A 198 10.05 23.03 5.21
CA LYS A 198 8.89 22.55 5.95
C LYS A 198 8.29 23.69 6.77
N TYR A 199 6.98 23.84 6.66
CA TYR A 199 6.23 24.79 7.47
C TYR A 199 6.02 24.25 8.91
N PRO A 200 5.90 25.13 9.93
CA PRO A 200 5.72 24.69 11.31
C PRO A 200 4.47 23.80 11.51
N ALA A 201 4.55 22.79 12.36
CA ALA A 201 3.38 22.03 12.80
C ALA A 201 2.55 22.83 13.81
N CYS A 202 1.24 22.58 13.80
CA CYS A 202 0.32 23.01 14.83
C CYS A 202 -0.42 21.78 15.38
N TYR A 203 -0.02 21.32 16.58
CA TYR A 203 -0.67 20.18 17.23
C TYR A 203 -1.92 20.61 17.98
N LYS A 204 -2.98 19.80 17.90
CA LYS A 204 -4.18 19.92 18.73
C LYS A 204 -4.63 18.54 19.18
N ASP A 205 -5.01 18.43 20.44
CA ASP A 205 -5.48 17.19 21.02
C ASP A 205 -7.01 17.25 21.19
N VAL A 206 -7.69 16.16 20.87
CA VAL A 206 -9.13 15.99 21.11
C VAL A 206 -9.35 14.71 21.89
N ALA A 207 -9.93 14.86 23.09
CA ALA A 207 -10.32 13.76 23.95
C ALA A 207 -11.85 13.63 23.97
N PHE A 208 -12.34 12.40 23.99
CA PHE A 208 -13.77 12.13 24.09
C PHE A 208 -14.04 10.77 24.72
N TRP A 209 -15.24 10.62 25.29
CA TRP A 209 -15.79 9.35 25.74
C TRP A 209 -16.56 8.68 24.60
N LEU A 210 -16.34 7.38 24.45
CA LEU A 210 -17.15 6.55 23.56
C LEU A 210 -18.57 6.40 24.09
N ARG A 211 -19.53 6.23 23.18
CA ARG A 211 -20.93 6.03 23.51
C ARG A 211 -21.09 4.77 24.37
N SER A 212 -21.89 4.87 25.44
CA SER A 212 -22.36 3.70 26.17
C SER A 212 -23.70 3.26 25.56
N SER A 213 -23.74 2.13 24.87
CA SER A 213 -25.02 1.52 24.48
C SER A 213 -25.64 0.81 25.68
N SER A 214 -26.86 1.17 26.05
CA SER A 214 -27.68 0.35 26.93
C SER A 214 -28.09 -0.91 26.17
N SER A 215 -27.50 -2.06 26.48
CA SER A 215 -28.04 -3.36 26.06
C SER A 215 -29.44 -3.49 26.67
N ALA A 216 -30.45 -3.63 25.82
CA ALA A 216 -31.82 -3.96 26.21
C ALA A 216 -31.93 -5.45 26.59
N ALA A 217 -31.14 -5.89 27.56
CA ALA A 217 -31.27 -7.15 28.31
C ALA A 217 -30.19 -7.12 29.39
N GLY A 218 -30.60 -7.19 30.66
CA GLY A 218 -29.73 -6.92 31.81
C GLY A 218 -28.38 -7.67 31.78
N GLY A 219 -27.31 -6.92 32.03
CA GLY A 219 -25.96 -7.45 32.27
C GLY A 219 -24.86 -6.54 31.76
N GLY A 220 -24.37 -5.62 32.60
CA GLY A 220 -23.13 -4.87 32.39
C GLY A 220 -23.19 -3.69 31.41
N ILE A 221 -22.72 -2.51 31.85
CA ILE A 221 -22.42 -1.38 30.96
C ILE A 221 -21.04 -1.63 30.37
N SER A 222 -20.96 -2.35 29.24
CA SER A 222 -19.78 -2.28 28.38
C SER A 222 -20.00 -1.18 27.36
N ALA A 223 -19.12 -0.17 27.32
CA ALA A 223 -19.07 0.75 26.19
C ALA A 223 -18.82 -0.12 24.94
N ASN A 224 -19.80 -0.21 24.03
CA ASN A 224 -19.64 -1.06 22.85
C ASN A 224 -18.58 -0.44 21.95
N SER A 225 -17.37 -0.99 22.03
CA SER A 225 -16.32 -0.86 21.03
C SER A 225 -16.72 -1.43 19.66
N GLN A 226 -17.94 -1.96 19.51
CA GLN A 226 -18.46 -2.52 18.26
C GLN A 226 -18.96 -1.45 17.28
N ASP A 227 -19.33 -0.24 17.74
CA ASP A 227 -19.85 0.84 16.86
C ASP A 227 -18.81 1.92 16.52
N PHE A 228 -17.64 1.91 17.16
CA PHE A 228 -16.58 2.89 16.91
C PHE A 228 -15.38 2.21 16.27
N HIS A 229 -15.03 2.64 15.06
CA HIS A 229 -13.81 2.25 14.39
C HIS A 229 -12.86 3.45 14.32
N GLU A 230 -11.55 3.25 14.53
CA GLU A 230 -10.58 4.35 14.50
C GLU A 230 -10.61 5.14 13.18
N ASN A 231 -10.87 4.44 12.07
CA ASN A 231 -11.04 5.02 10.75
C ASN A 231 -12.16 6.05 10.66
N ASP A 232 -13.18 5.98 11.52
CA ASP A 232 -14.26 6.98 11.55
C ASP A 232 -13.72 8.36 11.94
N VAL A 233 -12.76 8.40 12.87
CA VAL A 233 -12.05 9.63 13.24
C VAL A 233 -11.18 10.11 12.08
N MET A 234 -10.46 9.19 11.43
CA MET A 234 -9.59 9.51 10.30
C MET A 234 -10.38 10.10 9.14
N GLU A 235 -11.55 9.53 8.82
CA GLU A 235 -12.47 10.01 7.79
C GLU A 235 -13.00 11.40 8.11
N ILE A 236 -13.48 11.62 9.34
CA ILE A 236 -13.96 12.95 9.78
C ILE A 236 -12.86 14.01 9.66
N VAL A 237 -11.64 13.68 10.09
CA VAL A 237 -10.51 14.60 10.01
C VAL A 237 -10.17 14.89 8.55
N ARG A 238 -10.15 13.85 7.69
CA ARG A 238 -9.87 13.99 6.25
C ARG A 238 -10.92 14.83 5.54
N ASP A 239 -12.21 14.60 5.80
CA ASP A 239 -13.33 15.34 5.22
C ASP A 239 -13.26 16.85 5.52
N ILE A 240 -12.86 17.18 6.75
CA ILE A 240 -12.93 18.56 7.26
C ILE A 240 -11.67 19.35 6.95
N ALA A 241 -10.50 18.73 7.14
CA ALA A 241 -9.22 19.41 7.08
C ALA A 241 -8.37 19.01 5.87
N GLY A 242 -8.72 17.93 5.16
CA GLY A 242 -8.04 17.49 3.94
C GLY A 242 -6.53 17.40 4.11
N ASP A 243 -5.79 18.00 3.17
CA ASP A 243 -4.32 17.99 3.18
C ASP A 243 -3.69 18.98 4.19
N MET A 244 -4.50 19.69 4.99
CA MET A 244 -3.99 20.52 6.09
C MET A 244 -3.59 19.68 7.31
N VAL A 245 -3.97 18.40 7.35
CA VAL A 245 -3.56 17.44 8.39
C VAL A 245 -2.47 16.53 7.83
N GLU A 246 -1.38 16.41 8.57
CA GLU A 246 -0.24 15.54 8.26
C GLU A 246 -0.43 14.15 8.85
N ASP A 247 -0.84 14.07 10.10
CA ASP A 247 -1.07 12.82 10.80
C ASP A 247 -2.11 12.98 11.92
N VAL A 248 -2.70 11.85 12.29
CA VAL A 248 -3.62 11.70 13.41
C VAL A 248 -3.16 10.47 14.19
N THR A 249 -2.87 10.65 15.48
CA THR A 249 -2.32 9.59 16.33
C THR A 249 -3.11 9.45 17.61
N VAL A 250 -3.37 8.21 18.03
CA VAL A 250 -3.89 7.95 19.38
C VAL A 250 -2.75 8.18 20.37
N VAL A 251 -2.96 9.07 21.34
CA VAL A 251 -1.94 9.42 22.34
C VAL A 251 -2.32 8.97 23.76
N ASP A 252 -3.59 8.70 24.02
CA ASP A 252 -4.06 8.16 25.30
C ASP A 252 -5.32 7.31 25.11
N GLU A 253 -5.40 6.22 25.89
CA GLU A 253 -6.59 5.39 26.03
C GLU A 253 -6.84 5.16 27.53
N PHE A 254 -8.05 5.47 27.98
CA PHE A 254 -8.42 5.36 29.39
C PHE A 254 -9.79 4.72 29.57
N THR A 255 -9.93 3.80 30.51
CA THR A 255 -11.24 3.26 30.92
C THR A 255 -11.55 3.68 32.34
N HIS A 256 -12.68 4.38 32.53
CA HIS A 256 -13.06 4.90 33.84
C HIS A 256 -13.48 3.75 34.79
N PRO A 257 -12.84 3.60 35.96
CA PRO A 257 -12.94 2.39 36.77
C PRO A 257 -14.33 2.15 37.38
N LYS A 258 -15.11 3.22 37.59
CA LYS A 258 -16.46 3.11 38.19
C LYS A 258 -17.58 3.00 37.18
N THR A 259 -17.39 3.55 35.98
CA THR A 259 -18.46 3.67 34.97
C THR A 259 -18.23 2.76 33.77
N GLY A 260 -17.03 2.19 33.62
CA GLY A 260 -16.65 1.39 32.45
C GLY A 260 -16.55 2.20 31.16
N LYS A 261 -16.74 3.53 31.20
CA LYS A 261 -16.66 4.38 30.01
C LYS A 261 -15.21 4.40 29.49
N LYS A 262 -15.03 4.12 28.20
CA LYS A 262 -13.75 4.25 27.50
C LYS A 262 -13.60 5.68 26.93
N SER A 263 -12.44 6.28 27.14
CA SER A 263 -12.00 7.56 26.61
C SER A 263 -10.83 7.33 25.67
N LEU A 264 -10.83 8.04 24.56
CA LEU A 264 -9.71 8.11 23.63
C LEU A 264 -9.24 9.56 23.53
N CYS A 265 -7.93 9.76 23.36
CA CYS A 265 -7.34 11.04 23.02
C CYS A 265 -6.56 10.89 21.72
N TYR A 266 -6.91 11.72 20.73
CA TYR A 266 -6.21 11.81 19.47
C TYR A 266 -5.44 13.13 19.40
N ARG A 267 -4.19 13.06 18.95
CA ARG A 267 -3.40 14.22 18.54
C ARG A 267 -3.49 14.37 17.03
N ILE A 268 -3.89 15.55 16.59
CA ILE A 268 -3.98 15.93 15.18
C ILE A 268 -2.86 16.93 14.89
N ASN A 269 -2.00 16.60 13.92
CA ASN A 269 -0.93 17.47 13.45
C ASN A 269 -1.40 18.27 12.22
N TYR A 270 -1.74 19.54 12.42
CA TYR A 270 -2.06 20.45 11.33
C TYR A 270 -0.76 21.02 10.74
N ARG A 271 -0.42 20.59 9.54
CA ARG A 271 0.72 21.10 8.77
C ARG A 271 0.42 21.01 7.27
N SER A 272 0.37 22.16 6.62
CA SER A 272 0.31 22.27 5.16
C SER A 272 1.70 22.09 4.57
N LEU A 273 1.77 21.41 3.42
CA LEU A 273 2.99 21.29 2.64
C LEU A 273 3.31 22.57 1.87
N GLU A 274 2.33 23.44 1.61
CA GLU A 274 2.48 24.56 0.67
C GLU A 274 2.66 25.92 1.36
N ARG A 275 2.20 26.05 2.62
CA ARG A 275 2.28 27.30 3.40
C ARG A 275 2.28 27.09 4.91
N THR A 276 2.65 28.13 5.66
CA THR A 276 2.42 28.16 7.11
C THR A 276 0.92 28.22 7.40
N LEU A 277 0.46 27.35 8.30
CA LEU A 277 -0.87 27.44 8.91
C LEU A 277 -0.80 28.34 10.14
N THR A 278 -1.71 29.30 10.22
CA THR A 278 -1.86 30.10 11.43
C THR A 278 -2.57 29.29 12.51
N ASN A 279 -2.33 29.64 13.78
CA ASN A 279 -3.05 29.01 14.90
C ASN A 279 -4.57 29.20 14.80
N GLU A 280 -5.02 30.35 14.27
CA GLU A 280 -6.45 30.64 14.08
C GLU A 280 -7.09 29.70 13.05
N GLU A 281 -6.44 29.48 11.90
CA GLU A 281 -6.90 28.52 10.90
C GLU A 281 -6.93 27.09 11.44
N ALA A 282 -5.86 26.66 12.12
CA ALA A 282 -5.78 25.33 12.72
C ALA A 282 -6.88 25.11 13.78
N ASN A 283 -7.14 26.11 14.63
CA ASN A 283 -8.25 26.07 15.58
C ASN A 283 -9.61 25.98 14.86
N GLY A 284 -9.78 26.72 13.75
CA GLY A 284 -11.00 26.67 12.95
C GLY A 284 -11.30 25.28 12.38
N TYR A 285 -10.29 24.57 11.88
CA TYR A 285 -10.45 23.16 11.48
C TYR A 285 -10.71 22.26 12.70
N HIS A 286 -9.98 22.46 13.79
CA HIS A 286 -10.08 21.62 14.97
C HIS A 286 -11.46 21.68 15.63
N GLU A 287 -12.08 22.86 15.73
CA GLU A 287 -13.44 22.99 16.26
C GLU A 287 -14.48 22.32 15.35
N LYS A 288 -14.31 22.41 14.02
CA LYS A 288 -15.17 21.67 13.09
C LYS A 288 -15.05 20.15 13.27
N VAL A 289 -13.83 19.64 13.46
CA VAL A 289 -13.58 18.23 13.77
C VAL A 289 -14.25 17.84 15.08
N ARG A 290 -14.05 18.61 16.16
CA ARG A 290 -14.67 18.37 17.47
C ARG A 290 -16.20 18.28 17.37
N ASN A 291 -16.82 19.22 16.66
CA ASN A 291 -18.27 19.22 16.45
C ASN A 291 -18.73 18.01 15.63
N ALA A 292 -18.03 17.67 14.54
CA ALA A 292 -18.38 16.53 13.70
C ALA A 292 -18.21 15.18 14.43
N LEU A 293 -17.24 15.05 15.34
CA LEU A 293 -17.12 13.86 16.19
C LEU A 293 -18.38 13.70 17.06
N VAL A 294 -18.87 14.77 17.68
CA VAL A 294 -20.11 14.75 18.45
C VAL A 294 -21.31 14.43 17.56
N ASP A 295 -21.46 15.14 16.44
CA ASP A 295 -22.64 15.04 15.58
C ASP A 295 -22.73 13.69 14.85
N LYS A 296 -21.61 13.19 14.31
CA LYS A 296 -21.56 11.97 13.50
C LYS A 296 -21.34 10.71 14.33
N LEU A 297 -20.49 10.75 15.36
CA LEU A 297 -20.14 9.57 16.17
C LEU A 297 -20.86 9.54 17.52
N GLY A 298 -21.56 10.61 17.91
CA GLY A 298 -22.29 10.67 19.18
C GLY A 298 -21.39 10.59 20.41
N VAL A 299 -20.11 10.99 20.27
CA VAL A 299 -19.14 10.98 21.39
C VAL A 299 -19.36 12.18 22.32
N GLU A 300 -18.89 12.05 23.55
CA GLU A 300 -18.94 13.10 24.56
C GLU A 300 -17.53 13.70 24.74
N LEU A 301 -17.29 14.93 24.28
CA LEU A 301 -15.98 15.59 24.39
C LEU A 301 -15.54 15.73 25.86
N ARG A 302 -14.22 15.61 26.09
CA ARG A 302 -13.57 15.66 27.40
C ARG A 302 -12.54 16.79 27.47
#